data_AF-A0A4Q8TAF4-F1
#
_entry.id   AF-A0A4Q8TAF4-F1
#
_cell.length_a   1.000
_cell.length_b   1.000
_cell.length_c   1.000
_cell.angle_alpha   90.00
_cell.angle_beta   90.00
_cell.angle_gamma   90.00
#
_symmetry.space_group_name_H-M   'P 1'
#
loop_
_entity.id
_entity.type
_entity.pdbx_description
1 polymer ?
#
loop_
_entity_poly.entity_id
_entity_poly.type
_entity_poly.pdbx_seq_one_letter_code
_entity_poly.pdbx_strand_id
1 'polypeptide(L)'
;MNLRRNKLIVLHEPKIIVLKARKVASTSFEIALSKFATENSIITPITENDENIRKELGFRGPQNYKYTDGESLVIDNPKDSKKFHDERDSFKFYNHISAENAKCRLGNVIWNSYTKISIIRNPFEYTVSI
;
A
#
# COMPACT_ATOMS: atom_id res chain seq x y z
N MET A 1 -20.52 -8.79 -2.30
CA MET A 1 -20.14 -7.40 -1.92
C MET A 1 -18.66 -7.23 -2.22
N ASN A 2 -18.32 -6.66 -3.39
CA ASN A 2 -16.94 -6.57 -3.88
C ASN A 2 -16.17 -5.48 -3.11
N LEU A 3 -15.52 -5.85 -2.01
CA LEU A 3 -14.63 -4.97 -1.28
C LEU A 3 -13.46 -4.55 -2.18
N ARG A 4 -13.36 -3.23 -2.36
CA ARG A 4 -12.39 -2.54 -3.22
C ARG A 4 -11.00 -2.63 -2.60
N ARG A 5 -10.00 -2.96 -3.43
CA ARG A 5 -8.68 -3.49 -3.06
C ARG A 5 -7.57 -2.49 -3.45
N ASN A 6 -6.85 -1.92 -2.47
CA ASN A 6 -5.99 -0.75 -2.69
C ASN A 6 -4.47 -0.95 -2.51
N LYS A 7 -3.65 -0.45 -3.44
CA LYS A 7 -2.17 -0.41 -3.26
C LYS A 7 -1.78 0.74 -2.31
N LEU A 8 -0.69 0.57 -1.53
CA LEU A 8 -0.29 1.49 -0.46
C LEU A 8 1.17 1.92 -0.61
N ILE A 9 1.40 3.23 -0.56
CA ILE A 9 2.71 3.83 -0.25
C ILE A 9 2.52 4.86 0.87
N VAL A 10 3.40 4.85 1.87
CA VAL A 10 3.40 5.83 2.97
C VAL A 10 4.76 6.54 2.99
N LEU A 11 4.72 7.86 2.90
CA LEU A 11 5.89 8.71 2.91
C LEU A 11 5.89 9.51 4.21
N HIS A 12 6.78 9.18 5.15
CA HIS A 12 6.76 9.76 6.49
C HIS A 12 7.24 11.22 6.53
N GLU A 13 8.26 11.57 5.75
CA GLU A 13 8.79 12.93 5.72
C GLU A 13 7.79 13.96 5.17
N PRO A 14 7.18 13.78 3.98
CA PRO A 14 6.12 14.67 3.50
C PRO A 14 4.76 14.42 4.17
N LYS A 15 4.64 13.43 5.06
CA LYS A 15 3.40 13.02 5.75
C LYS A 15 2.26 12.70 4.79
N ILE A 16 2.51 11.80 3.84
CA ILE A 16 1.54 11.38 2.81
C ILE A 16 1.22 9.89 2.95
N ILE A 17 -0.06 9.55 2.87
CA ILE A 17 -0.56 8.18 2.70
C ILE A 17 -1.26 8.11 1.34
N VAL A 18 -0.85 7.19 0.47
CA VAL A 18 -1.54 7.00 -0.81
C VAL A 18 -2.31 5.69 -0.81
N LEU A 19 -3.64 5.79 -0.88
CA LEU A 19 -4.58 4.67 -0.88
C LEU A 19 -5.20 4.58 -2.28
N LYS A 20 -4.76 3.65 -3.12
CA LYS A 20 -5.14 3.68 -4.55
C LYS A 20 -6.19 2.65 -4.91
N ALA A 21 -7.20 3.03 -5.68
CA ALA A 21 -8.10 2.06 -6.32
C ALA A 21 -7.36 1.20 -7.37
N ARG A 22 -7.94 0.05 -7.76
CA ARG A 22 -7.41 -0.77 -8.86
C ARG A 22 -7.48 0.00 -10.20
N LYS A 23 -6.60 -0.34 -11.17
CA LYS A 23 -6.68 0.04 -12.60
C LYS A 23 -6.75 1.55 -12.93
N VAL A 24 -6.07 2.39 -12.15
CA VAL A 24 -6.06 3.86 -12.35
C VAL A 24 -4.67 4.43 -12.66
N ALA A 25 -3.89 3.77 -13.53
CA ALA A 25 -2.47 4.12 -13.77
C ALA A 25 -1.67 4.27 -12.45
N SER A 26 -2.06 3.48 -11.45
CA SER A 26 -1.62 3.65 -10.06
C SER A 26 -0.15 3.33 -9.86
N THR A 27 0.42 2.45 -10.68
CA THR A 27 1.80 1.97 -10.55
C THR A 27 2.80 3.06 -10.93
N SER A 28 2.63 3.73 -12.07
CA SER A 28 3.53 4.82 -12.48
C SER A 28 3.54 5.97 -11.47
N PHE A 29 2.37 6.30 -10.90
CA PHE A 29 2.29 7.28 -9.81
C PHE A 29 3.00 6.80 -8.53
N GLU A 30 3.03 5.50 -8.25
CA GLU A 30 3.81 4.96 -7.13
C GLU A 30 5.31 5.13 -7.32
N ILE A 31 5.78 4.78 -8.51
CA ILE A 31 7.19 4.88 -8.87
C ILE A 31 7.61 6.34 -8.77
N ALA A 32 6.84 7.27 -9.34
CA ALA A 32 7.11 8.70 -9.24
C ALA A 32 7.17 9.20 -7.79
N LEU A 33 6.26 8.72 -6.93
CA LEU A 33 6.26 9.09 -5.51
C LEU A 33 7.42 8.49 -4.72
N SER A 34 7.91 7.30 -5.08
CA SER A 34 9.07 6.69 -4.39
C SER A 34 10.36 7.50 -4.52
N LYS A 35 10.41 8.49 -5.42
CA LYS A 35 11.49 9.49 -5.45
C LYS A 35 11.61 10.27 -4.13
N PHE A 36 10.50 10.49 -3.44
CA PHE A 36 10.44 11.23 -2.17
C PHE A 36 10.50 10.32 -0.94
N ALA A 37 10.77 9.03 -1.14
CA ALA A 37 10.83 8.08 -0.04
C ALA A 37 12.18 8.15 0.70
N THR A 38 12.08 8.10 2.01
CA THR A 38 13.20 7.90 2.94
C THR A 38 13.26 6.45 3.42
N GLU A 39 14.26 6.12 4.23
CA GLU A 39 14.44 4.80 4.84
C GLU A 39 13.30 4.38 5.75
N ASN A 40 12.51 5.32 6.25
CA ASN A 40 11.36 5.01 7.10
C ASN A 40 10.08 4.79 6.29
N SER A 41 10.06 5.19 5.01
CA SER A 41 8.86 5.10 4.16
C SER A 41 8.39 3.67 3.98
N ILE A 42 7.08 3.45 3.91
CA ILE A 42 6.49 2.13 3.68
C ILE A 42 6.17 2.00 2.20
N ILE A 43 6.80 1.02 1.56
CA ILE A 43 6.67 0.76 0.14
C ILE A 43 6.42 -0.74 -0.05
N THR A 44 5.24 -1.10 -0.56
CA THR A 44 4.94 -2.48 -0.92
C THR A 44 5.58 -2.86 -2.25
N PRO A 45 5.95 -4.13 -2.47
CA PRO A 45 6.42 -4.61 -3.79
C PRO A 45 5.42 -4.37 -4.90
N ILE A 46 5.87 -4.08 -6.12
CA ILE A 46 5.05 -4.06 -7.35
C ILE A 46 5.49 -5.20 -8.28
N THR A 47 5.08 -5.21 -9.56
CA THR A 47 5.52 -6.26 -10.49
C THR A 47 7.03 -6.13 -10.76
N GLU A 48 7.73 -7.23 -11.02
CA GLU A 48 9.19 -7.20 -11.27
C GLU A 48 9.59 -6.22 -12.39
N ASN A 49 8.79 -6.14 -13.46
CA ASN A 49 9.03 -5.20 -14.55
C ASN A 49 8.91 -3.74 -14.07
N ASP A 50 7.91 -3.44 -13.24
CA ASP A 50 7.74 -2.11 -12.66
C ASP A 50 8.86 -1.78 -11.63
N GLU A 51 9.37 -2.78 -10.91
CA GLU A 51 10.52 -2.65 -10.01
C GLU A 51 11.81 -2.31 -10.76
N ASN A 52 12.01 -2.93 -11.93
CA ASN A 52 13.17 -2.63 -12.78
C ASN A 52 13.13 -1.17 -13.23
N ILE A 53 11.97 -0.67 -13.70
CA ILE A 53 11.79 0.75 -14.05
C ILE A 53 12.11 1.64 -12.85
N ARG A 54 11.59 1.31 -11.66
CA ARG A 54 11.85 2.07 -10.43
C ARG A 54 13.34 2.13 -10.08
N LYS A 55 14.03 0.99 -10.23
CA LYS A 55 15.46 0.85 -9.97
C LYS A 55 16.30 1.64 -10.99
N GLU A 56 15.95 1.56 -12.28
CA GLU A 56 16.61 2.33 -13.35
C GLU A 56 16.50 3.84 -13.12
N LEU A 57 15.38 4.30 -12.56
CA LEU A 57 15.17 5.70 -12.17
C LEU A 57 15.94 6.09 -10.89
N GLY A 58 16.61 5.16 -10.22
CA GLY A 58 17.34 5.39 -8.97
C GLY A 58 16.43 5.66 -7.77
N PHE A 59 15.15 5.27 -7.84
CA PHE A 59 14.19 5.49 -6.76
C PHE A 59 14.18 4.33 -5.77
N ARG A 60 13.71 4.57 -4.53
CA ARG A 60 13.69 3.53 -3.49
C ARG A 60 12.70 2.43 -3.82
N GLY A 61 13.16 1.18 -3.70
CA GLY A 61 12.37 -0.02 -3.85
C GLY A 61 11.51 -0.36 -2.62
N PRO A 62 10.94 -1.57 -2.56
CA PRO A 62 10.10 -2.03 -1.46
C PRO A 62 10.84 -2.05 -0.11
N GLN A 63 10.20 -1.54 0.95
CA GLN A 63 10.76 -1.44 2.30
C GLN A 63 9.65 -1.27 3.36
N ASN A 64 9.95 -1.61 4.62
CA ASN A 64 9.09 -1.43 5.80
C ASN A 64 7.65 -1.98 5.70
N TYR A 65 7.44 -2.96 4.82
CA TYR A 65 6.13 -3.58 4.60
C TYR A 65 5.97 -4.94 5.31
N LYS A 66 7.04 -5.47 5.89
CA LYS A 66 7.02 -6.70 6.70
C LYS A 66 6.88 -6.35 8.17
N TYR A 67 6.41 -7.31 8.98
CA TYR A 67 6.53 -7.19 10.43
C TYR A 67 8.01 -7.29 10.82
N THR A 68 8.43 -6.51 11.80
CA THR A 68 9.76 -6.67 12.43
C THR A 68 9.67 -7.63 13.61
N ASP A 69 10.81 -8.21 14.00
CA ASP A 69 10.88 -9.07 15.18
C ASP A 69 10.38 -8.32 16.42
N GLY A 70 9.42 -8.92 17.15
CA GLY A 70 8.78 -8.33 18.32
C GLY A 70 7.48 -7.57 18.05
N GLU A 71 7.10 -7.33 16.79
CA GLU A 71 5.76 -6.83 16.47
C GLU A 71 4.75 -7.98 16.51
N SER A 72 3.66 -7.80 17.28
CA SER A 72 2.56 -8.76 17.25
C SER A 72 1.81 -8.65 15.93
N LEU A 73 1.53 -9.79 15.32
CA LEU A 73 0.61 -9.87 14.18
C LEU A 73 -0.74 -9.30 14.60
N VAL A 74 -1.12 -8.16 14.02
CA VAL A 74 -2.42 -7.56 14.30
C VAL A 74 -3.45 -8.30 13.45
N ILE A 75 -4.28 -9.11 14.11
CA ILE A 75 -5.42 -9.77 13.46
C ILE A 75 -6.53 -8.72 13.32
N ASP A 76 -6.70 -8.21 12.10
CA ASP A 76 -7.62 -7.10 11.81
C ASP A 76 -9.11 -7.48 12.00
N ASN A 77 -9.47 -8.78 12.02
CA ASN A 77 -10.84 -9.25 12.25
C ASN A 77 -10.86 -10.64 12.93
N PRO A 78 -11.63 -10.87 14.02
CA PRO A 78 -11.72 -12.19 14.65
C PRO A 78 -12.32 -13.28 13.75
N LYS A 79 -12.99 -12.93 12.65
CA LYS A 79 -13.41 -13.90 11.60
C LYS A 79 -12.27 -14.29 10.65
N ASP A 80 -11.23 -13.47 10.52
CA ASP A 80 -10.03 -13.74 9.74
C ASP A 80 -9.01 -14.58 10.53
N SER A 81 -9.19 -14.71 11.86
CA SER A 81 -8.42 -15.64 12.71
C SER A 81 -8.46 -17.10 12.26
N LYS A 82 -9.49 -17.49 11.48
CA LYS A 82 -9.67 -18.85 10.95
C LYS A 82 -9.02 -19.07 9.58
N LYS A 83 -8.31 -18.11 9.01
CA LYS A 83 -7.68 -18.23 7.68
C LYS A 83 -6.23 -17.78 7.69
N PHE A 84 -5.38 -18.45 8.44
CA PHE A 84 -3.94 -18.52 8.13
C PHE A 84 -3.73 -19.44 6.91
N HIS A 85 -4.27 -19.07 5.75
CA HIS A 85 -4.15 -19.84 4.51
C HIS A 85 -3.59 -19.02 3.35
N ASP A 86 -3.32 -17.72 3.52
CA ASP A 86 -2.87 -16.83 2.46
C ASP A 86 -1.53 -16.19 2.84
N GLU A 87 -0.52 -16.33 1.98
CA GLU A 87 0.83 -15.75 2.13
C GLU A 87 0.82 -14.23 2.39
N ARG A 88 -0.27 -13.55 2.04
CA ARG A 88 -0.48 -12.11 2.24
C ARG A 88 -0.67 -11.71 3.70
N ASP A 89 -1.13 -12.62 4.55
CA ASP A 89 -1.35 -12.36 5.99
C ASP A 89 -0.04 -12.28 6.79
N SER A 90 1.06 -12.75 6.19
CA SER A 90 2.42 -12.67 6.76
C SER A 90 3.05 -11.28 6.66
N PHE A 91 2.44 -10.33 5.94
CA PHE A 91 2.98 -8.98 5.73
C PHE A 91 2.21 -7.90 6.51
N LYS A 92 2.96 -6.96 7.12
CA LYS A 92 2.41 -5.79 7.82
C LYS A 92 1.77 -4.80 6.87
N PHE A 93 2.24 -4.71 5.63
CA PHE A 93 1.58 -3.97 4.57
C PHE A 93 1.70 -4.80 3.30
N TYR A 94 0.59 -4.95 2.58
CA TYR A 94 0.55 -5.74 1.35
C TYR A 94 -0.20 -4.99 0.26
N ASN A 95 0.10 -5.35 -0.99
CA ASN A 95 -0.66 -4.87 -2.13
C ASN A 95 -2.14 -5.21 -1.94
N HIS A 96 -3.01 -4.22 -2.08
CA HIS A 96 -4.45 -4.36 -1.90
C HIS A 96 -4.97 -4.30 -0.46
N ILE A 97 -4.15 -3.83 0.49
CA ILE A 97 -4.59 -3.55 1.86
C ILE A 97 -5.78 -2.57 1.88
N SER A 98 -6.77 -2.85 2.73
CA SER A 98 -7.91 -1.96 2.95
C SER A 98 -7.47 -0.69 3.69
N ALA A 99 -8.23 0.40 3.56
CA ALA A 99 -7.99 1.61 4.33
C ALA A 99 -8.13 1.35 5.85
N GLU A 100 -9.03 0.46 6.24
CA GLU A 100 -9.26 0.05 7.62
C GLU A 100 -8.04 -0.65 8.23
N ASN A 101 -7.50 -1.67 7.55
CA ASN A 101 -6.32 -2.40 8.02
C ASN A 101 -5.07 -1.49 7.98
N ALA A 102 -4.93 -0.67 6.93
CA ALA A 102 -3.84 0.31 6.88
C ALA A 102 -3.91 1.28 8.07
N LYS A 103 -5.10 1.78 8.42
CA LYS A 103 -5.32 2.63 9.61
C LYS A 103 -4.97 1.89 10.90
N CYS A 104 -5.43 0.65 11.05
CA CYS A 104 -5.16 -0.19 12.22
C CYS A 104 -3.65 -0.31 12.46
N ARG A 105 -2.89 -0.58 11.39
CA ARG A 105 -1.45 -0.82 11.45
C ARG A 105 -0.59 0.45 11.51
N LEU A 106 -1.02 1.56 10.90
CA LEU A 106 -0.34 2.86 10.99
C LEU A 106 -0.61 3.58 12.32
N GLY A 107 -1.71 3.24 12.99
CA GLY A 107 -2.15 3.90 14.21
C GLY A 107 -2.79 5.27 13.96
N ASN A 108 -3.58 5.73 14.94
CA ASN A 108 -4.40 6.94 14.82
C ASN A 108 -3.58 8.22 14.65
N VAL A 109 -2.39 8.30 15.26
CA VAL A 109 -1.56 9.52 15.19
C VAL A 109 -1.08 9.76 13.77
N ILE A 110 -0.46 8.77 13.13
CA ILE A 110 -0.02 8.84 11.73
C ILE A 110 -1.23 9.02 10.82
N TRP A 111 -2.25 8.18 11.00
CA TRP A 111 -3.45 8.24 10.16
C TRP A 111 -4.09 9.61 10.18
N ASN A 112 -4.26 10.26 11.34
CA ASN A 112 -4.94 11.54 11.42
C ASN A 112 -4.06 12.72 10.99
N SER A 113 -2.74 12.63 11.16
CA SER A 113 -1.82 13.73 10.85
C SER A 113 -1.34 13.78 9.40
N TYR A 114 -1.48 12.70 8.63
CA TYR A 114 -0.98 12.62 7.26
C TYR A 114 -2.05 12.97 6.24
N THR A 115 -1.64 13.60 5.13
CA THR A 115 -2.50 13.84 3.97
C THR A 115 -2.76 12.52 3.25
N LYS A 116 -4.03 12.18 2.98
CA LYS A 116 -4.38 10.99 2.20
C LYS A 116 -4.64 11.38 0.76
N ILE A 117 -3.97 10.71 -0.18
CA ILE A 117 -4.15 10.91 -1.61
C ILE A 117 -4.73 9.63 -2.21
N SER A 118 -5.69 9.79 -3.11
CA SER A 118 -6.22 8.70 -3.93
C SER A 118 -6.47 9.20 -5.35
N ILE A 119 -6.25 8.32 -6.32
CA ILE A 119 -6.61 8.57 -7.72
C ILE A 119 -7.84 7.73 -8.01
N ILE A 120 -8.86 8.37 -8.57
CA ILE A 120 -10.04 7.73 -9.11
C ILE A 120 -10.10 7.98 -10.61
N ARG A 121 -10.64 7.02 -11.36
CA ARG A 121 -10.94 7.17 -12.80
C ARG A 121 -12.45 7.23 -12.99
N ASN A 122 -12.88 7.82 -14.10
CA ASN A 122 -14.29 7.80 -14.49
C ASN A 122 -14.82 6.34 -14.46
N PRO A 123 -15.95 6.08 -13.77
CA PRO A 123 -16.48 4.73 -13.60
C PRO A 123 -16.83 4.03 -14.92
N PHE A 124 -17.22 4.76 -15.97
CA PHE A 124 -17.53 4.17 -17.28
C PHE A 124 -16.27 3.73 -18.05
N GLU A 125 -15.18 4.48 -17.94
CA GLU A 125 -13.89 4.07 -18.52
C GLU A 125 -13.27 2.90 -17.76
N TYR A 126 -13.49 2.84 -16.44
CA TYR A 126 -13.02 1.75 -15.60
C TYR A 126 -13.59 0.40 -16.05
N THR A 127 -14.85 0.36 -16.50
CA THR A 127 -15.50 -0.87 -16.96
C THR A 127 -15.00 -1.38 -18.30
N VAL A 128 -14.46 -0.51 -19.16
CA VAL A 128 -13.93 -0.90 -20.49
C VAL A 128 -12.47 -1.33 -20.41
N SER A 129 -11.73 -0.88 -19.40
CA SER A 129 -10.34 -1.28 -19.13
C SER A 129 -10.30 -2.62 -18.38
N ILE A 130 -10.52 -3.73 -19.10
CA ILE A 130 -10.41 -5.10 -18.55
C ILE A 130 -8.95 -5.52 -18.44
#